data_AF-A0AAW8KHJ8-F1
#
_entry.id   AF-A0AAW8KHJ8-F1
#
_cell.length_a   1.000
_cell.length_b   1.000
_cell.length_c   1.000
_cell.angle_alpha   90.00
_cell.angle_beta   90.00
_cell.angle_gamma   90.00
#
_symmetry.space_group_name_H-M   'P 1'
#
loop_
_entity.id
_entity.type
_entity.pdbx_description
1 polymer ?
#
loop_
_entity_poly.entity_id
_entity_poly.type
_entity_poly.pdbx_seq_one_letter_code
_entity_poly.pdbx_strand_id
1 'polypeptide(L)' 'FAKGLSYGHNIPLVPVHHIKGHIYANFAEHDVKLPCIALVVSGGHTNIIYIDENHKFTNLGGTLDDAVGET' A
#
# COMPACT_ATOMS: atom_id res chain seq x y z
N PHE A 1 18.98 -2.81 -8.68
CA PHE A 1 18.38 -3.32 -9.92
C PHE A 1 17.55 -2.27 -10.66
N ALA A 2 16.37 -1.83 -10.16
CA ALA A 2 15.46 -0.93 -10.90
C ALA A 2 16.10 0.37 -11.42
N LYS A 3 16.97 1.02 -10.63
CA LYS A 3 17.73 2.22 -11.06
C LYS A 3 18.61 1.97 -12.28
N GLY A 4 19.30 0.82 -12.33
CA GLY A 4 20.18 0.46 -13.45
C GLY A 4 19.40 0.18 -14.73
N LEU A 5 18.24 -0.47 -14.60
CA LEU A 5 17.33 -0.72 -15.73
C LEU A 5 16.79 0.60 -16.31
N SER A 6 16.30 1.50 -15.45
CA SER A 6 15.82 2.83 -15.87
C SER A 6 16.91 3.64 -16.57
N TYR A 7 18.12 3.64 -16.01
CA TYR A 7 19.27 4.34 -16.59
C TYR A 7 19.69 3.77 -17.95
N GLY A 8 19.79 2.43 -18.07
CA GLY A 8 20.21 1.78 -19.31
C GLY A 8 19.22 1.92 -20.47
N HIS A 9 17.92 2.06 -20.17
CA HIS A 9 16.86 2.19 -21.18
C HIS A 9 16.34 3.63 -21.38
N ASN A 10 16.87 4.62 -20.66
CA ASN A 10 16.38 6.01 -20.67
C ASN A 10 14.86 6.10 -20.43
N ILE A 11 14.34 5.32 -19.47
CA ILE A 11 12.93 5.33 -19.07
C ILE A 11 12.76 5.89 -17.65
N PRO A 12 11.63 6.53 -17.33
CA PRO A 12 11.37 7.03 -15.98
C PRO A 12 11.41 5.92 -14.91
N LEU A 13 11.91 6.27 -13.72
CA LEU A 13 11.80 5.43 -12.53
C LEU A 13 10.72 5.98 -11.60
N VAL A 14 9.72 5.16 -11.28
CA VAL A 14 8.63 5.53 -10.37
C VAL A 14 8.80 4.76 -9.05
N PRO A 15 9.10 5.43 -7.92
CA PRO A 15 9.13 4.78 -6.62
C PRO A 15 7.70 4.50 -6.14
N VAL A 16 7.49 3.34 -5.52
CA VAL A 16 6.18 2.92 -4.98
C VAL A 16 6.27 2.68 -3.48
N HIS A 17 5.22 3.07 -2.76
CA HIS A 17 5.12 2.82 -1.33
C HIS A 17 4.58 1.40 -1.10
N HIS A 18 5.36 0.56 -0.41
CA HIS A 18 5.06 -0.85 -0.18
C HIS A 18 3.60 -1.12 0.27
N ILE A 19 3.15 -0.47 1.35
CA ILE A 19 1.79 -0.69 1.88
C ILE A 19 0.68 -0.16 0.96
N LYS A 20 0.89 0.97 0.28
CA LYS A 20 -0.08 1.43 -0.71
C LYS A 20 -0.17 0.45 -1.88
N GLY A 21 0.94 -0.16 -2.28
CA GLY A 21 0.98 -1.23 -3.28
C GLY A 21 0.10 -2.42 -2.88
N HIS A 22 0.21 -2.89 -1.63
CA HIS A 22 -0.67 -3.94 -1.11
C HIS A 22 -2.15 -3.56 -1.16
N ILE A 23 -2.50 -2.33 -0.79
CA ILE A 23 -3.89 -1.86 -0.84
C ILE A 23 -4.39 -1.76 -2.29
N TYR A 24 -3.58 -1.18 -3.19
CA TYR A 24 -3.91 -0.99 -4.59
C TYR A 24 -4.05 -2.31 -5.37
N ALA A 25 -3.46 -3.42 -4.91
CA ALA A 25 -3.69 -4.72 -5.52
C ALA A 25 -5.19 -5.07 -5.58
N ASN A 26 -5.98 -4.67 -4.58
CA ASN A 26 -7.43 -4.90 -4.58
C ASN A 26 -8.13 -4.17 -5.73
N PHE A 27 -7.67 -2.97 -6.08
CA PHE A 27 -8.23 -2.15 -7.17
C PHE A 27 -7.89 -2.72 -8.56
N ALA A 28 -6.86 -3.58 -8.66
CA ALA A 28 -6.52 -4.23 -9.93
C ALA A 28 -7.47 -5.39 -10.25
N GLU A 29 -8.03 -6.05 -9.23
CA GLU A 29 -8.91 -7.20 -9.38
C GLU A 29 -10.40 -6.86 -9.18
N HIS A 30 -10.70 -5.78 -8.46
CA HIS A 30 -12.05 -5.42 -8.05
C HIS A 30 -12.35 -3.94 -8.30
N ASP A 31 -13.62 -3.63 -8.59
CA ASP A 31 -14.13 -2.26 -8.65
C ASP A 31 -14.38 -1.70 -7.25
N VAL A 32 -13.28 -1.36 -6.54
CA VAL A 32 -13.34 -0.76 -5.20
C VAL A 32 -13.76 0.70 -5.32
N LYS A 33 -14.95 1.02 -4.81
CA LYS A 33 -15.46 2.39 -4.77
C LYS A 33 -14.83 3.18 -3.64
N LEU A 34 -14.53 4.44 -3.91
CA LEU A 34 -14.06 5.40 -2.92
C LEU A 34 -15.22 6.29 -2.42
N PRO A 35 -15.12 6.83 -1.19
CA PRO A 35 -14.08 6.55 -0.19
C PRO A 35 -14.21 5.14 0.40
N CYS A 36 -13.10 4.55 0.85
CA CYS A 36 -13.12 3.22 1.47
C CYS A 36 -12.15 3.10 2.65
N ILE A 37 -12.29 2.00 3.40
CA ILE A 37 -11.40 1.62 4.49
C ILE A 37 -10.71 0.31 4.11
N ALA A 38 -9.40 0.27 4.23
CA ALA A 38 -8.57 -0.91 4.06
C ALA A 38 -8.05 -1.40 5.42
N LEU A 39 -8.27 -2.69 5.70
CA LEU A 39 -7.63 -3.38 6.82
C LEU A 39 -6.39 -4.10 6.30
N VAL A 40 -5.21 -3.63 6.71
CA VAL A 40 -3.92 -4.20 6.31
C VAL A 40 -3.47 -5.15 7.42
N VAL A 41 -3.45 -6.45 7.11
CA VAL A 41 -3.07 -7.51 8.05
C VAL A 41 -2.05 -8.43 7.37
N SER A 42 -0.85 -8.49 7.95
CA SER A 42 0.28 -9.30 7.47
C SER A 42 1.21 -9.67 8.63
N GLY A 43 2.30 -10.38 8.33
CA GLY A 43 3.34 -10.69 9.33
C GLY A 43 4.08 -9.49 9.91
N GLY A 44 4.00 -8.30 9.29
CA GLY A 44 4.69 -7.09 9.78
C GLY A 44 3.82 -5.84 9.85
N HIS A 45 2.51 -5.95 9.56
CA HIS A 45 1.61 -4.81 9.55
C HIS A 45 0.22 -5.22 10.04
N THR A 46 -0.32 -4.43 10.97
CA THR A 46 -1.70 -4.48 11.42
C THR A 46 -2.20 -3.03 11.48
N ASN A 47 -2.90 -2.55 10.46
CA ASN A 47 -3.34 -1.16 10.34
C ASN A 47 -4.74 -1.01 9.73
N ILE A 48 -5.46 0.02 10.14
CA ILE A 48 -6.71 0.48 9.52
C ILE A 48 -6.40 1.78 8.77
N ILE A 49 -6.60 1.77 7.45
CA ILE A 49 -6.28 2.89 6.57
C ILE A 49 -7.56 3.39 5.90
N TYR A 50 -7.83 4.69 6.00
CA TYR A 50 -8.88 5.36 5.24
C TYR A 50 -8.33 5.91 3.91
N ILE A 51 -9.10 5.74 2.84
CA ILE A 51 -8.79 6.22 1.49
C ILE A 51 -9.93 7.12 1.03
N ASP A 52 -9.65 8.40 0.80
CA ASP A 52 -10.65 9.34 0.30
C ASP A 52 -10.82 9.28 -1.23
N GLU A 53 -11.76 10.05 -1.77
CA GLU A 53 -12.05 10.14 -3.21
C GLU A 53 -10.86 10.60 -4.06
N ASN A 54 -9.89 11.28 -3.46
CA ASN A 54 -8.67 11.75 -4.12
C ASN A 54 -7.50 10.77 -3.94
N HIS A 55 -7.77 9.54 -3.51
CA HIS A 55 -6.76 8.53 -3.21
C HIS A 55 -5.75 8.99 -2.14
N LYS A 56 -6.17 9.84 -1.20
CA LYS A 56 -5.35 10.18 -0.02
C LYS A 56 -5.52 9.11 1.04
N PHE A 57 -4.40 8.56 1.49
CA PHE A 57 -4.34 7.51 2.50
C PHE A 57 -4.10 8.12 3.88
N THR A 58 -4.95 7.81 4.83
CA THR A 58 -4.84 8.25 6.23
C THR A 58 -4.83 7.02 7.13
N ASN A 59 -3.78 6.86 7.93
CA ASN A 59 -3.74 5.81 8.95
C ASN A 59 -4.66 6.20 10.11
N LEU A 60 -5.71 5.42 10.35
CA LEU A 60 -6.66 5.64 11.44
C LEU A 60 -6.23 4.94 12.73
N GLY A 61 -5.34 3.96 12.64
CA GLY A 61 -4.86 3.20 13.78
C GLY A 61 -4.11 1.94 13.36
N GLY A 62 -3.30 1.41 14.26
CA GLY A 62 -2.62 0.15 14.06
C GLY A 62 -2.08 -0.41 15.37
N THR A 63 -1.40 -1.54 15.27
CA THR A 63 -0.66 -2.08 16.40
C THR A 63 0.40 -1.08 16.88
N LEU A 64 0.65 -1.07 18.19
CA LEU A 64 1.74 -0.33 18.82
C LEU A 64 2.94 -1.24 19.15
N ASP A 65 2.73 -2.54 19.05
CA ASP A 65 3.68 -3.60 19.32
C ASP A 65 3.78 -4.50 18.08
N ASP A 66 3.43 -5.76 18.23
CA ASP A 66 3.66 -6.79 17.25
C ASP A 66 2.51 -6.80 16.24
N ALA A 67 2.84 -7.17 15.00
CA ALA A 67 1.80 -7.44 14.02
C ALA A 67 1.07 -8.74 14.37
N VAL A 68 -0.19 -8.89 13.96
CA VAL A 68 -0.97 -10.09 14.31
C VAL A 68 -0.39 -11.37 13.70
N GLY A 69 0.39 -11.23 12.61
CA GLY A 69 1.09 -12.35 11.98
C GLY A 69 2.53 -12.55 12.47
N GLU A 70 2.97 -11.81 13.49
CA GLU A 70 4.27 -11.99 14.13
C GLU A 70 4.20 -13.19 15.10
N THR A 71 5.20 -14.08 15.05
CA THR A 71 5.27 -15.31 15.88
C THR A 71 6.73 -15.64 16.20
#